data_AF-A0A6P8HG16-F1
#
_entry.id   AF-A0A6P8HG16-F1
#
_cell.length_a   1.000
_cell.length_b   1.000
_cell.length_c   1.000
_cell.angle_alpha   90.00
_cell.angle_beta   90.00
_cell.angle_gamma   90.00
#
_symmetry.space_group_name_H-M   'P 1'
#
loop_
_entity.id
_entity.type
_entity.pdbx_description
1 polymer ?
#
loop_
_entity_poly.entity_id
_entity_poly.type
_entity_poly.pdbx_seq_one_letter_code
_entity_poly.pdbx_strand_id
1 'polypeptide(L)'
;MVMRTNLHGDLPVETAMQYGHDDVAASLIKKMSHLSVQELFRASKAIKAKNDFVELVRQFKMKKTILAILDAMIVPKWPYPTSLHYHNTTVGEWQDLEDHPTHIQVCCDLLDVDKNGRPPSHPDYIYCPKSPFYYLTQQCQTLQKDLIFHPVLRLVSERKWEKYARFWFRFRFLNYCVFVFLLAIAIMSLVANPNKVTLIGVFSRNYAQNIFFTWLLLMSLWFLLDEISEFRREPSQYIRDWTNYWDISRNVILIITIFIRITESHNPLFWYVAVFAIFMNLQILIGF
;
A
#
# COMPACT_ATOMS: atom_id res chain seq x y z
N MET A 1 31.85 21.78 -3.50
CA MET A 1 32.19 22.28 -2.14
C MET A 1 32.72 21.09 -1.34
N VAL A 2 34.02 21.06 -0.98
CA VAL A 2 34.57 19.98 -0.14
C VAL A 2 34.11 20.25 1.29
N MET A 3 33.03 19.61 1.72
CA MET A 3 32.56 19.71 3.11
C MET A 3 33.58 18.98 3.99
N ARG A 4 34.26 19.72 4.87
CA ARG A 4 35.16 19.13 5.86
C ARG A 4 34.34 18.32 6.86
N THR A 5 34.78 17.10 7.13
CA THR A 5 34.17 16.23 8.13
C THR A 5 34.50 16.71 9.54
N ASN A 6 33.62 16.43 10.48
CA ASN A 6 33.88 16.63 11.91
C ASN A 6 35.01 15.68 12.39
N LEU A 7 35.47 15.84 13.64
CA LEU A 7 36.44 14.96 14.32
C LEU A 7 36.03 13.49 14.31
N HIS A 8 34.72 13.21 14.20
CA HIS A 8 34.15 11.86 14.09
C HIS A 8 34.03 11.32 12.65
N GLY A 9 34.38 12.13 11.64
CA GLY A 9 34.23 11.75 10.23
C GLY A 9 32.84 12.04 9.64
N ASP A 10 31.97 12.71 10.39
CA ASP A 10 30.60 13.02 9.98
C ASP A 10 30.54 14.25 9.09
N LEU A 11 29.65 14.23 8.10
CA LEU A 11 29.34 15.38 7.25
C LEU A 11 28.43 16.36 8.00
N PRO A 12 28.52 17.69 7.72
CA PRO A 12 27.65 18.69 8.35
C PRO A 12 26.15 18.39 8.24
N VAL A 13 25.73 17.75 7.15
CA VAL A 13 24.34 17.31 6.94
C VAL A 13 23.94 16.21 7.92
N GLU A 14 24.83 15.27 8.20
CA GLU A 14 24.60 14.15 9.13
C GLU A 14 24.43 14.68 10.55
N THR A 15 25.28 15.62 10.96
CA THR A 15 25.16 16.30 12.25
C THR A 15 23.84 17.08 12.34
N ALA A 16 23.47 17.85 11.31
CA ALA A 16 22.21 18.59 11.30
C ALA A 16 20.97 17.66 11.39
N MET A 17 21.03 16.47 10.76
CA MET A 17 19.97 15.46 10.87
C MET A 17 19.91 14.81 12.24
N GLN A 18 21.06 14.48 12.86
CA GLN A 18 21.10 13.90 14.21
C GLN A 18 20.48 14.83 15.26
N TYR A 19 20.72 16.14 15.16
CA TYR A 19 20.15 17.14 16.06
C TYR A 19 18.74 17.62 15.66
N GLY A 20 18.18 17.12 14.56
CA GLY A 20 16.81 17.46 14.13
C GLY A 20 16.62 18.87 13.57
N HIS A 21 17.69 19.51 13.08
CA HIS A 21 17.61 20.86 12.51
C HIS A 21 17.11 20.83 11.05
N ASP A 22 15.79 20.79 10.88
CA ASP A 22 15.13 20.58 9.56
C ASP A 22 15.52 21.62 8.50
N ASP A 23 15.53 22.91 8.85
CA ASP A 23 15.86 23.99 7.90
C ASP A 23 17.32 23.93 7.43
N VAL A 24 18.23 23.63 8.36
CA VAL A 24 19.68 23.57 8.09
C VAL A 24 19.99 22.34 7.25
N ALA A 25 19.45 21.18 7.61
CA ALA A 25 19.63 19.95 6.86
C ALA A 25 19.06 20.06 5.44
N ALA A 26 17.84 20.61 5.27
CA ALA A 26 17.23 20.82 3.97
C ALA A 26 18.06 21.77 3.07
N SER A 27 18.55 22.87 3.63
CA SER A 27 19.39 23.84 2.91
C SER A 27 20.71 23.21 2.45
N LEU A 28 21.34 22.41 3.30
CA LEU A 28 22.58 21.73 2.95
C LEU A 28 22.36 20.67 1.86
N ILE A 29 21.29 19.87 1.95
CA ILE A 29 20.94 18.87 0.93
C ILE A 29 20.68 19.51 -0.42
N LYS A 30 19.99 20.66 -0.46
CA LYS A 30 19.75 21.42 -1.70
C LYS A 30 21.03 21.87 -2.39
N LYS A 31 22.13 22.07 -1.64
CA LYS A 31 23.45 22.46 -2.13
C LYS A 31 24.39 21.27 -2.42
N MET A 32 23.92 20.05 -2.21
CA MET A 32 24.67 18.84 -2.57
C MET A 32 24.30 18.38 -3.97
N SER A 33 25.17 17.59 -4.61
CA SER A 33 24.84 16.92 -5.86
C SER A 33 23.86 15.77 -5.60
N HIS A 34 23.02 15.46 -6.58
CA HIS A 34 22.04 14.38 -6.48
C HIS A 34 22.66 13.03 -6.10
N LEU A 35 23.86 12.73 -6.65
CA LEU A 35 24.59 11.49 -6.36
C LEU A 35 25.08 11.44 -4.92
N SER A 36 25.65 12.52 -4.41
CA SER A 36 26.13 12.57 -3.02
C SER A 36 24.99 12.40 -2.02
N VAL A 37 23.80 12.95 -2.30
CA VAL A 37 22.62 12.73 -1.46
C VAL A 37 22.18 11.26 -1.49
N GLN A 38 22.18 10.63 -2.66
CA GLN A 38 21.84 9.21 -2.77
C GLN A 38 22.84 8.30 -2.05
N GLU A 39 24.13 8.62 -2.11
CA GLU A 39 25.19 7.87 -1.42
C GLU A 39 25.08 7.95 0.12
N LEU A 40 24.54 9.03 0.68
CA LEU A 40 24.32 9.17 2.13
C LEU A 40 23.35 8.13 2.68
N PHE A 41 22.33 7.78 1.90
CA PHE A 41 21.23 6.91 2.33
C PHE A 41 21.29 5.52 1.69
N ARG A 42 22.18 5.29 0.73
CA ARG A 42 22.37 4.00 0.06
C ARG A 42 23.54 3.23 0.67
N ALA A 43 23.35 1.93 0.91
CA ALA A 43 24.44 1.04 1.26
C ALA A 43 25.35 0.83 0.04
N SER A 44 26.66 1.01 0.24
CA SER A 44 27.65 0.49 -0.70
C SER A 44 27.84 -1.02 -0.46
N LYS A 45 28.32 -1.77 -1.47
CA LYS A 45 28.39 -3.24 -1.47
C LYS A 45 29.04 -3.87 -0.21
N ALA A 46 29.87 -3.13 0.51
CA ALA A 46 30.53 -3.58 1.73
C ALA A 46 30.18 -2.77 3.00
N ILE A 47 29.52 -1.61 2.88
CA ILE A 47 29.35 -0.64 3.97
C ILE A 47 27.86 -0.32 4.13
N LYS A 48 27.35 -0.47 5.36
CA LYS A 48 25.97 -0.06 5.71
C LYS A 48 25.77 1.42 5.41
N ALA A 49 24.56 1.83 5.02
CA ALA A 49 24.25 3.25 4.88
C ALA A 49 24.52 3.97 6.21
N LYS A 50 25.10 5.17 6.13
CA LYS A 50 25.44 5.97 7.32
C LYS A 50 24.18 6.50 8.03
N ASN A 51 23.10 6.75 7.27
CA ASN A 51 21.84 7.25 7.80
C ASN A 51 20.67 6.32 7.43
N ASP A 52 19.81 6.04 8.41
CA ASP A 52 18.59 5.25 8.21
C ASP A 52 17.46 6.16 7.70
N PHE A 53 17.20 6.09 6.40
CA PHE A 53 16.09 6.80 5.77
C PHE A 53 14.73 6.32 6.27
N VAL A 54 14.61 5.04 6.67
CA VAL A 54 13.35 4.46 7.17
C VAL A 54 12.96 5.14 8.48
N GLU A 55 13.90 5.30 9.40
CA GLU A 55 13.64 5.92 10.71
C GLU A 55 13.37 7.43 10.58
N LEU A 56 14.08 8.13 9.68
CA LEU A 56 13.85 9.55 9.40
C LEU A 56 12.43 9.81 8.89
N VAL A 57 11.96 8.99 7.94
CA VAL A 57 10.60 9.08 7.40
C VAL A 57 9.56 8.65 8.43
N ARG A 58 9.84 7.62 9.24
CA ARG A 58 8.93 7.13 10.27
C ARG A 58 8.64 8.19 11.34
N GLN A 59 9.68 8.90 11.80
CA GLN A 59 9.51 9.95 12.80
C GLN A 59 8.83 11.20 12.21
N PHE A 60 9.02 11.45 10.91
CA PHE A 60 8.44 12.56 10.15
C PHE A 60 8.63 13.96 10.79
N LYS A 61 9.63 14.10 11.69
CA LYS A 61 9.95 15.36 12.38
C LYS A 61 10.60 16.39 11.46
N MET A 62 11.30 15.94 10.42
CA MET A 62 12.11 16.77 9.51
C MET A 62 11.49 16.82 8.10
N LYS A 63 10.36 17.52 7.96
CA LYS A 63 9.58 17.54 6.72
C LYS A 63 10.34 18.16 5.55
N LYS A 64 10.97 19.31 5.75
CA LYS A 64 11.67 20.04 4.67
C LYS A 64 12.87 19.24 4.17
N THR A 65 13.52 18.51 5.05
CA THR A 65 14.61 17.59 4.76
C THR A 65 14.12 16.40 3.94
N ILE A 66 12.99 15.78 4.31
CA ILE A 66 12.37 14.70 3.52
C ILE A 66 12.04 15.18 2.10
N LEU A 67 11.45 16.36 1.97
CA LEU A 67 11.16 16.97 0.67
C LEU A 67 12.44 17.20 -0.14
N ALA A 68 13.49 17.78 0.46
CA ALA A 68 14.77 17.99 -0.22
C ALA A 68 15.43 16.67 -0.66
N ILE A 69 15.28 15.59 0.10
CA ILE A 69 15.75 14.25 -0.29
C ILE A 69 14.93 13.71 -1.47
N LEU A 70 13.60 13.90 -1.47
CA LEU A 70 12.75 13.51 -2.58
C LEU A 70 13.07 14.30 -3.86
N ASP A 71 13.33 15.61 -3.74
CA ASP A 71 13.81 16.45 -4.85
C ASP A 71 15.15 15.92 -5.39
N ALA A 72 16.05 15.45 -4.51
CA ALA A 72 17.33 14.87 -4.90
C ALA A 72 17.22 13.55 -5.69
N MET A 73 16.07 12.86 -5.62
CA MET A 73 15.80 11.64 -6.41
C MET A 73 15.49 11.96 -7.88
N ILE A 74 15.21 13.22 -8.21
CA ILE A 74 15.01 13.69 -9.58
C ILE A 74 16.37 14.11 -10.13
N VAL A 75 16.93 13.29 -11.01
CA VAL A 75 18.24 13.54 -11.63
C VAL A 75 18.03 14.03 -13.06
N PRO A 76 18.18 15.34 -13.32
CA PRO A 76 18.15 15.86 -14.68
C PRO A 76 19.39 15.39 -15.46
N LYS A 77 19.19 15.04 -16.73
CA LYS A 77 20.25 14.63 -17.66
C LYS A 77 20.21 15.51 -18.90
N TRP A 78 21.39 16.00 -19.26
CA TRP A 78 21.64 16.75 -20.47
C TRP A 78 22.31 15.84 -21.52
N PRO A 79 22.25 16.17 -22.81
CA PRO A 79 22.87 15.40 -23.88
C PRO A 79 24.41 15.56 -23.92
N TYR A 80 24.99 16.31 -22.98
CA TYR A 80 26.39 16.63 -22.91
C TYR A 80 27.20 15.55 -22.16
N PRO A 81 28.50 15.38 -22.50
CA PRO A 81 29.36 14.39 -21.85
C PRO A 81 29.60 14.68 -20.36
N THR A 82 29.94 13.62 -19.62
CA THR A 82 29.97 13.56 -18.14
C THR A 82 30.93 14.52 -17.44
N SER A 83 31.79 15.20 -18.19
CA SER A 83 32.83 16.10 -17.69
C SER A 83 32.37 17.55 -17.49
N LEU A 84 31.16 17.92 -17.93
CA LEU A 84 30.64 19.27 -17.75
C LEU A 84 29.97 19.50 -16.38
N HIS A 85 29.94 20.78 -15.98
CA HIS A 85 29.32 21.28 -14.74
C HIS A 85 27.89 20.75 -14.49
N TYR A 86 27.14 20.44 -15.55
CA TYR A 86 25.78 19.89 -15.50
C TYR A 86 25.64 18.50 -14.84
N HIS A 87 26.74 17.79 -14.57
CA HIS A 87 26.71 16.55 -13.78
C HIS A 87 26.90 16.76 -12.28
N ASN A 88 27.47 17.90 -11.89
CA ASN A 88 27.68 18.30 -10.50
C ASN A 88 26.65 19.35 -10.05
N THR A 89 25.62 19.59 -10.85
CA THR A 89 24.50 20.47 -10.49
C THR A 89 23.89 20.03 -9.17
N THR A 90 23.62 21.01 -8.34
CA THR A 90 23.00 20.78 -7.04
C THR A 90 21.50 20.60 -7.19
N VAL A 91 20.89 19.96 -6.20
CA VAL A 91 19.46 19.64 -6.19
C VAL A 91 18.59 20.90 -6.32
N GLY A 92 19.05 22.04 -5.81
CA GLY A 92 18.30 23.31 -5.85
C GLY A 92 18.56 24.16 -7.09
N GLU A 93 19.70 24.04 -7.75
CA GLU A 93 20.11 24.98 -8.81
C GLU A 93 19.57 24.61 -10.18
N TRP A 94 19.30 23.32 -10.44
CA TRP A 94 19.02 22.85 -11.80
C TRP A 94 17.74 23.40 -12.43
N GLN A 95 16.78 23.86 -11.62
CA GLN A 95 15.52 24.44 -12.10
C GLN A 95 15.70 25.86 -12.65
N ASP A 96 16.76 26.54 -12.23
CA ASP A 96 17.05 27.93 -12.58
C ASP A 96 18.01 28.05 -13.78
N LEU A 97 18.48 26.93 -14.34
CA LEU A 97 19.31 26.94 -15.55
C LEU A 97 18.47 27.27 -16.79
N GLU A 98 19.02 28.15 -17.64
CA GLU A 98 18.45 28.49 -18.94
C GLU A 98 18.35 27.25 -19.87
N ASP A 99 19.31 26.32 -19.75
CA ASP A 99 19.33 25.07 -20.51
C ASP A 99 18.49 23.98 -19.85
N HIS A 100 17.40 23.58 -20.50
CA HIS A 100 16.55 22.50 -20.01
C HIS A 100 17.15 21.10 -20.23
N PRO A 101 16.99 20.16 -19.27
CA PRO A 101 17.46 18.79 -19.43
C PRO A 101 16.68 18.06 -20.53
N THR A 102 17.37 17.22 -21.31
CA THR A 102 16.72 16.39 -22.34
C THR A 102 15.97 15.21 -21.74
N HIS A 103 16.47 14.66 -20.63
CA HIS A 103 15.85 13.52 -19.95
C HIS A 103 15.88 13.71 -18.45
N ILE A 104 14.85 13.23 -17.76
CA ILE A 104 14.78 13.22 -16.29
C ILE A 104 14.82 11.76 -15.84
N GLN A 105 15.86 11.38 -15.10
CA GLN A 105 15.94 10.09 -14.46
C GLN A 105 15.42 10.20 -13.03
N VAL A 106 14.39 9.42 -12.69
CA VAL A 106 13.87 9.37 -11.33
C VAL A 106 14.37 8.09 -10.64
N CYS A 107 15.26 8.28 -9.66
CA CYS A 107 15.85 7.21 -8.87
C CYS A 107 14.97 6.89 -7.66
N CYS A 108 13.98 6.01 -7.85
CA CYS A 108 13.05 5.61 -6.81
C CYS A 108 13.61 4.55 -5.83
N ASP A 109 14.85 4.10 -6.03
CA ASP A 109 15.44 2.99 -5.28
C ASP A 109 15.42 3.23 -3.76
N LEU A 110 15.54 4.49 -3.33
CA LEU A 110 15.53 4.88 -1.92
C LEU A 110 14.16 4.70 -1.23
N LEU A 111 13.08 4.57 -2.00
CA LEU A 111 11.74 4.40 -1.44
C LEU A 111 11.43 2.95 -1.05
N ASP A 112 12.25 2.00 -1.51
CA ASP A 112 12.13 0.58 -1.25
C ASP A 112 13.38 0.00 -0.53
N VAL A 113 14.19 0.85 0.11
CA VAL A 113 15.36 0.38 0.90
C VAL A 113 14.97 -0.23 2.24
N ASP A 114 15.79 -1.19 2.67
CA ASP A 114 15.82 -1.70 4.04
C ASP A 114 16.42 -0.67 5.02
N LYS A 115 16.32 -0.92 6.34
CA LYS A 115 16.93 -0.10 7.42
C LYS A 115 18.42 0.17 7.24
N ASN A 116 19.10 -0.70 6.51
CA ASN A 116 20.53 -0.56 6.21
C ASN A 116 20.81 0.24 4.92
N GLY A 117 19.79 0.78 4.25
CA GLY A 117 19.90 1.48 2.96
C GLY A 117 20.14 0.56 1.77
N ARG A 118 19.84 -0.73 1.90
CA ARG A 118 20.05 -1.74 0.85
C ARG A 118 18.84 -1.80 -0.07
N PRO A 119 19.02 -1.75 -1.40
CA PRO A 119 17.92 -1.93 -2.35
C PRO A 119 17.47 -3.41 -2.41
N PRO A 120 16.25 -3.69 -2.88
CA PRO A 120 15.69 -5.05 -2.93
C PRO A 120 16.46 -6.02 -3.84
N SER A 121 17.29 -5.50 -4.76
CA SER A 121 18.16 -6.31 -5.62
C SER A 121 19.47 -6.77 -4.92
N HIS A 122 19.73 -6.33 -3.70
CA HIS A 122 20.95 -6.69 -2.97
C HIS A 122 20.82 -8.09 -2.34
N PRO A 123 21.86 -8.96 -2.38
CA PRO A 123 21.79 -10.31 -1.83
C PRO A 123 21.47 -10.33 -0.32
N ASP A 124 22.07 -9.41 0.44
CA ASP A 124 21.82 -9.28 1.88
C ASP A 124 20.65 -8.34 2.24
N TYR A 125 19.65 -8.22 1.36
CA TYR A 125 18.47 -7.41 1.65
C TYR A 125 17.64 -8.03 2.78
N ILE A 126 17.44 -7.30 3.87
CA ILE A 126 16.56 -7.74 4.95
C ILE A 126 15.15 -7.25 4.60
N TYR A 127 14.21 -8.19 4.55
CA TYR A 127 12.82 -7.85 4.27
C TYR A 127 12.24 -6.95 5.36
N CYS A 128 11.93 -5.71 4.97
CA CYS A 128 11.20 -4.77 5.80
C CYS A 128 9.70 -4.82 5.48
N PRO A 129 8.82 -5.08 6.47
CA PRO A 129 7.37 -5.12 6.23
C PRO A 129 6.78 -3.75 5.90
N LYS A 130 7.46 -2.66 6.30
CA LYS A 130 7.04 -1.26 6.05
C LYS A 130 8.20 -0.50 5.43
N SER A 131 8.08 -0.19 4.14
CA SER A 131 9.09 0.58 3.42
C SER A 131 8.96 2.10 3.68
N PRO A 132 9.99 2.91 3.37
CA PRO A 132 9.87 4.37 3.44
C PRO A 132 8.67 4.91 2.65
N PHE A 133 8.38 4.33 1.48
CA PHE A 133 7.19 4.67 0.70
C PHE A 133 5.90 4.56 1.52
N TYR A 134 5.74 3.47 2.28
CA TYR A 134 4.56 3.23 3.10
C TYR A 134 4.37 4.33 4.15
N TYR A 135 5.43 4.67 4.88
CA TYR A 135 5.36 5.73 5.89
C TYR A 135 5.07 7.10 5.26
N LEU A 136 5.64 7.42 4.10
CA LEU A 136 5.29 8.63 3.36
C LEU A 136 3.80 8.67 3.00
N THR A 137 3.26 7.56 2.47
CA THR A 137 1.83 7.48 2.12
C THR A 137 0.91 7.59 3.33
N GLN A 138 1.31 7.05 4.49
CA GLN A 138 0.55 7.17 5.73
C GLN A 138 0.49 8.62 6.22
N GLN A 139 1.62 9.35 6.16
CA GLN A 139 1.67 10.76 6.56
C GLN A 139 0.95 11.68 5.56
N CYS A 140 0.87 11.28 4.29
CA CYS A 140 0.07 11.97 3.28
C CYS A 140 -1.43 11.95 3.61
N GLN A 141 -1.96 10.84 4.15
CA GLN A 141 -3.37 10.73 4.53
C GLN A 141 -3.73 11.65 5.70
N THR A 142 -2.80 11.94 6.59
CA THR A 142 -3.06 12.66 7.83
C THR A 142 -2.82 14.15 7.73
N LEU A 143 -1.83 14.61 6.95
CA LEU A 143 -1.29 15.97 7.16
C LEU A 143 -0.97 16.80 5.91
N GLN A 144 -0.85 16.25 4.69
CA GLN A 144 -0.50 17.06 3.51
C GLN A 144 -0.85 16.44 2.16
N LYS A 145 -1.70 17.13 1.39
CA LYS A 145 -1.95 16.82 -0.03
C LYS A 145 -0.74 17.13 -0.92
N ASP A 146 0.06 18.14 -0.56
CA ASP A 146 1.19 18.62 -1.37
C ASP A 146 2.31 17.58 -1.54
N LEU A 147 2.50 16.69 -0.56
CA LEU A 147 3.50 15.63 -0.64
C LEU A 147 3.09 14.54 -1.64
N ILE A 148 1.79 14.26 -1.80
CA ILE A 148 1.27 13.28 -2.77
C ILE A 148 1.56 13.71 -4.21
N PHE A 149 1.47 15.03 -4.48
CA PHE A 149 1.71 15.59 -5.80
C PHE A 149 3.20 15.61 -6.18
N HIS A 150 4.10 15.24 -5.28
CA HIS A 150 5.51 15.13 -5.60
C HIS A 150 5.71 14.10 -6.74
N PRO A 151 6.39 14.48 -7.84
CA PRO A 151 6.46 13.66 -9.05
C PRO A 151 7.07 12.28 -8.79
N VAL A 152 8.02 12.17 -7.86
CA VAL A 152 8.62 10.89 -7.47
C VAL A 152 7.60 9.95 -6.83
N LEU A 153 6.75 10.46 -5.92
CA LEU A 153 5.74 9.65 -5.26
C LEU A 153 4.65 9.21 -6.24
N ARG A 154 4.25 10.11 -7.15
CA ARG A 154 3.33 9.80 -8.24
C ARG A 154 3.88 8.68 -9.13
N LEU A 155 5.11 8.81 -9.64
CA LEU A 155 5.72 7.80 -10.51
C LEU A 155 5.89 6.44 -9.83
N VAL A 156 6.25 6.42 -8.53
CA VAL A 156 6.33 5.17 -7.77
C VAL A 156 4.95 4.54 -7.59
N SER A 157 3.94 5.36 -7.27
CA SER A 157 2.57 4.87 -7.13
C SER A 157 2.05 4.28 -8.44
N GLU A 158 2.28 4.94 -9.58
CA GLU A 158 1.91 4.46 -10.91
C GLU A 158 2.64 3.15 -11.23
N ARG A 159 3.96 3.07 -11.03
CA ARG A 159 4.73 1.83 -11.25
C ARG A 159 4.22 0.66 -10.40
N LYS A 160 3.96 0.88 -9.10
CA LYS A 160 3.43 -0.16 -8.21
C LYS A 160 2.01 -0.55 -8.60
N TRP A 161 1.21 0.40 -9.07
CA TRP A 161 -0.13 0.16 -9.58
C TRP A 161 -0.10 -0.73 -10.81
N GLU A 162 0.72 -0.41 -11.81
CA GLU A 162 0.81 -1.19 -13.05
C GLU A 162 1.35 -2.59 -12.80
N LYS A 163 2.38 -2.72 -11.95
CA LYS A 163 3.07 -3.99 -11.73
C LYS A 163 2.29 -4.97 -10.88
N TYR A 164 1.59 -4.49 -9.84
CA TYR A 164 0.96 -5.37 -8.86
C TYR A 164 -0.52 -5.04 -8.63
N ALA A 165 -0.84 -3.78 -8.31
CA ALA A 165 -2.17 -3.46 -7.79
C ALA A 165 -3.28 -3.64 -8.84
N ARG A 166 -3.03 -3.28 -10.10
CA ARG A 166 -4.01 -3.41 -11.19
C ARG A 166 -4.49 -4.85 -11.37
N PHE A 167 -3.58 -5.81 -11.30
CA PHE A 167 -3.92 -7.23 -11.43
C PHE A 167 -4.76 -7.69 -10.23
N TRP A 168 -4.27 -7.44 -9.02
CA TRP A 168 -4.96 -7.84 -7.78
C TRP A 168 -6.33 -7.16 -7.61
N PHE A 169 -6.43 -5.88 -7.97
CA PHE A 169 -7.68 -5.14 -7.95
C PHE A 169 -8.72 -5.75 -8.90
N ARG A 170 -8.33 -6.02 -10.15
CA ARG A 170 -9.22 -6.67 -11.13
C ARG A 170 -9.63 -8.07 -10.68
N PHE A 171 -8.70 -8.84 -10.12
CA PHE A 171 -8.98 -10.17 -9.60
C PHE A 171 -9.97 -10.11 -8.42
N ARG A 172 -9.75 -9.24 -7.43
CA ARG A 172 -10.65 -9.07 -6.26
C ARG A 172 -12.03 -8.60 -6.71
N PHE A 173 -12.09 -7.64 -7.63
CA PHE A 173 -13.35 -7.15 -8.19
C PHE A 173 -14.12 -8.26 -8.92
N LEU A 174 -13.46 -9.00 -9.82
CA LEU A 174 -14.09 -10.09 -10.57
C LEU A 174 -14.55 -11.23 -9.65
N ASN A 175 -13.73 -11.61 -8.67
CA ASN A 175 -14.10 -12.62 -7.68
C ASN A 175 -15.37 -12.21 -6.91
N TYR A 176 -15.46 -10.94 -6.52
CA TYR A 176 -16.63 -10.41 -5.85
C TYR A 176 -17.89 -10.41 -6.75
N CYS A 177 -17.76 -10.03 -8.03
CA CYS A 177 -18.86 -10.09 -8.99
C CYS A 177 -19.39 -11.53 -9.17
N VAL A 178 -18.49 -12.51 -9.29
CA VAL A 178 -18.87 -13.94 -9.38
C VAL A 178 -19.57 -14.40 -8.10
N PHE A 179 -19.07 -13.98 -6.93
CA PHE A 179 -19.69 -14.27 -5.64
C PHE A 179 -21.12 -13.73 -5.55
N VAL A 180 -21.34 -12.46 -5.90
CA VAL A 180 -22.68 -11.84 -5.88
C VAL A 180 -23.62 -12.50 -6.89
N PHE A 181 -23.12 -12.86 -8.07
CA PHE A 181 -23.90 -13.58 -9.09
C PHE A 181 -24.35 -14.96 -8.60
N LEU A 182 -23.44 -15.74 -8.00
CA LEU A 182 -23.76 -17.05 -7.42
C LEU A 182 -24.68 -16.93 -6.21
N LEU A 183 -24.53 -15.88 -5.40
CA LEU A 183 -25.45 -15.56 -4.31
C LEU A 183 -26.87 -15.35 -4.86
N ALA A 184 -27.02 -14.52 -5.89
CA ALA A 184 -28.31 -14.27 -6.54
C ALA A 184 -28.96 -15.57 -7.09
N ILE A 185 -28.18 -16.42 -7.77
CA ILE A 185 -28.67 -17.73 -8.25
C ILE A 185 -29.10 -18.61 -7.08
N ALA A 186 -28.31 -18.68 -6.02
CA ALA A 186 -28.61 -19.50 -4.85
C ALA A 186 -29.96 -19.10 -4.22
N ILE A 187 -30.23 -17.80 -4.11
CA ILE A 187 -31.49 -17.27 -3.56
C ILE A 187 -32.66 -17.50 -4.51
N MET A 188 -32.50 -17.25 -5.80
CA MET A 188 -33.56 -17.54 -6.78
C MET A 188 -33.95 -19.02 -6.75
N SER A 189 -32.96 -19.90 -6.61
CA SER A 189 -33.19 -21.35 -6.49
C SER A 189 -33.91 -21.73 -5.18
N LEU A 190 -33.69 -20.96 -4.13
CA LEU A 190 -34.28 -21.14 -2.80
C LEU A 190 -35.74 -20.66 -2.76
N VAL A 191 -36.03 -19.50 -3.36
CA VAL A 191 -37.41 -18.98 -3.54
C VAL A 191 -38.23 -19.91 -4.42
N ALA A 192 -37.64 -20.49 -5.46
CA ALA A 192 -38.31 -21.44 -6.35
C ALA A 192 -38.66 -22.79 -5.68
N ASN A 193 -37.99 -23.15 -4.58
CA ASN A 193 -38.19 -24.44 -3.89
C ASN A 193 -38.07 -24.29 -2.35
N PRO A 194 -39.07 -23.70 -1.68
CA PRO A 194 -38.98 -23.38 -0.24
C PRO A 194 -39.02 -24.61 0.70
N ASN A 195 -39.61 -25.73 0.29
CA ASN A 195 -40.02 -26.82 1.20
C ASN A 195 -39.10 -28.07 1.25
N LYS A 196 -37.83 -27.99 0.82
CA LYS A 196 -37.02 -29.21 0.55
C LYS A 196 -35.75 -29.40 1.39
N VAL A 197 -35.74 -29.05 2.68
CA VAL A 197 -34.54 -29.27 3.50
C VAL A 197 -34.88 -29.96 4.83
N THR A 198 -34.79 -31.29 4.85
CA THR A 198 -34.53 -32.06 6.07
C THR A 198 -33.11 -32.62 6.00
N LEU A 199 -32.41 -32.60 7.13
CA LEU A 199 -30.98 -32.91 7.31
C LEU A 199 -30.52 -34.25 6.67
N ILE A 200 -31.45 -35.20 6.48
CA ILE A 200 -31.19 -36.54 5.92
C ILE A 200 -31.28 -36.57 4.38
N GLY A 201 -31.97 -35.59 3.76
CA GLY A 201 -32.10 -35.45 2.31
C GLY A 201 -31.01 -34.60 1.64
N VAL A 202 -30.04 -34.10 2.43
CA VAL A 202 -28.95 -33.20 1.97
C VAL A 202 -28.08 -33.85 0.88
N PHE A 203 -27.99 -35.18 0.83
CA PHE A 203 -27.18 -35.85 -0.20
C PHE A 203 -27.95 -36.32 -1.44
N SER A 204 -29.29 -36.16 -1.49
CA SER A 204 -30.09 -37.07 -2.32
C SER A 204 -30.85 -36.46 -3.51
N ARG A 205 -31.00 -35.14 -3.69
CA ARG A 205 -31.81 -34.67 -4.84
C ARG A 205 -31.41 -33.37 -5.56
N ASN A 206 -30.78 -32.39 -4.89
CA ASN A 206 -30.37 -31.13 -5.54
C ASN A 206 -28.86 -30.84 -5.32
N TYR A 207 -27.99 -31.65 -5.94
CA TYR A 207 -26.54 -31.49 -5.86
C TYR A 207 -26.07 -30.07 -6.21
N ALA A 208 -26.66 -29.46 -7.24
CA ALA A 208 -26.29 -28.11 -7.68
C ALA A 208 -26.49 -27.05 -6.58
N GLN A 209 -27.61 -27.10 -5.84
CA GLN A 209 -27.87 -26.14 -4.77
C GLN A 209 -26.87 -26.30 -3.64
N ASN A 210 -26.60 -27.53 -3.20
CA ASN A 210 -25.66 -27.76 -2.11
C ASN A 210 -24.23 -27.38 -2.48
N ILE A 211 -23.85 -27.53 -3.75
CA ILE A 211 -22.57 -27.04 -4.28
C ILE A 211 -22.53 -25.51 -4.17
N PHE A 212 -23.57 -24.78 -4.59
CA PHE A 212 -23.61 -23.32 -4.49
C PHE A 212 -23.54 -22.84 -3.03
N PHE A 213 -24.28 -23.44 -2.10
CA PHE A 213 -24.25 -23.05 -0.70
C PHE A 213 -22.91 -23.37 -0.02
N THR A 214 -22.31 -24.52 -0.35
CA THR A 214 -20.96 -24.88 0.13
C THR A 214 -19.91 -23.90 -0.41
N TRP A 215 -20.01 -23.53 -1.69
CA TRP A 215 -19.14 -22.54 -2.30
C TRP A 215 -19.29 -21.15 -1.68
N LEU A 216 -20.53 -20.71 -1.42
CA LEU A 216 -20.80 -19.43 -0.76
C LEU A 216 -20.23 -19.40 0.66
N LEU A 217 -20.35 -20.51 1.40
CA LEU A 217 -19.74 -20.64 2.73
C LEU A 217 -18.20 -20.55 2.64
N LEU A 218 -17.59 -21.29 1.70
CA LEU A 218 -16.14 -21.24 1.48
C LEU A 218 -15.66 -19.82 1.15
N MET A 219 -16.36 -19.13 0.25
CA MET A 219 -16.02 -17.75 -0.14
C MET A 219 -16.21 -16.75 1.01
N SER A 220 -17.27 -16.90 1.81
CA SER A 220 -17.50 -16.06 2.98
C SER A 220 -16.39 -16.23 4.03
N LEU A 221 -15.94 -17.47 4.23
CA LEU A 221 -14.79 -17.76 5.10
C LEU A 221 -13.48 -17.20 4.53
N TRP A 222 -13.27 -17.33 3.22
CA TRP A 222 -12.11 -16.73 2.55
C TRP A 222 -12.07 -15.21 2.77
N PHE A 223 -13.19 -14.51 2.56
CA PHE A 223 -13.25 -13.07 2.80
C PHE A 223 -13.02 -12.70 4.26
N LEU A 224 -13.52 -13.47 5.23
CA LEU A 224 -13.20 -13.24 6.65
C LEU A 224 -11.72 -13.46 6.96
N LEU A 225 -11.07 -14.46 6.35
CA LEU A 225 -9.64 -14.68 6.52
C LEU A 225 -8.83 -13.52 5.92
N ASP A 226 -9.25 -13.00 4.76
CA ASP A 226 -8.65 -11.81 4.16
C ASP A 226 -8.77 -10.60 5.10
N GLU A 227 -9.95 -10.35 5.69
CA GLU A 227 -10.19 -9.28 6.68
C GLU A 227 -9.34 -9.45 7.95
N ILE A 228 -9.22 -10.68 8.47
CA ILE A 228 -8.36 -10.99 9.62
C ILE A 228 -6.88 -10.73 9.27
N SER A 229 -6.48 -11.04 8.04
CA SER A 229 -5.12 -10.79 7.57
C SER A 229 -4.83 -9.28 7.48
N GLU A 230 -5.83 -8.49 7.07
CA GLU A 230 -5.75 -7.03 6.98
C GLU A 230 -5.71 -6.39 8.38
N PHE A 231 -6.57 -6.84 9.30
CA PHE A 231 -6.53 -6.46 10.71
C PHE A 231 -5.16 -6.74 11.36
N ARG A 232 -4.55 -7.89 11.05
CA ARG A 232 -3.21 -8.24 11.57
C ARG A 232 -2.12 -7.34 11.00
N ARG A 233 -2.26 -6.87 9.75
CA ARG A 233 -1.29 -5.97 9.11
C ARG A 233 -1.37 -4.57 9.72
N GLU A 234 -2.58 -4.04 9.92
CA GLU A 234 -2.80 -2.63 10.29
C GLU A 234 -3.92 -2.43 11.35
N PRO A 235 -3.72 -2.87 12.60
CA PRO A 235 -4.80 -2.89 13.59
C PRO A 235 -5.34 -1.49 13.93
N SER A 236 -4.46 -0.48 14.01
CA SER A 236 -4.86 0.87 14.41
C SER A 236 -5.65 1.61 13.33
N GLN A 237 -5.33 1.39 12.05
CA GLN A 237 -6.09 2.01 10.95
C GLN A 237 -7.39 1.24 10.72
N TYR A 238 -7.33 -0.09 10.82
CA TYR A 238 -8.48 -0.95 10.66
C TYR A 238 -9.63 -0.62 11.62
N ILE A 239 -9.33 -0.38 12.90
CA ILE A 239 -10.33 -0.02 13.93
C ILE A 239 -10.97 1.34 13.68
N ARG A 240 -10.27 2.25 13.00
CA ARG A 240 -10.77 3.60 12.75
C ARG A 240 -11.74 3.66 11.58
N ASP A 241 -11.60 2.77 10.61
CA ASP A 241 -12.40 2.78 9.39
C ASP A 241 -13.71 2.01 9.59
N TRP A 242 -14.83 2.73 9.52
CA TRP A 242 -16.17 2.17 9.77
C TRP A 242 -16.58 1.12 8.70
N THR A 243 -16.07 1.25 7.47
CA THR A 243 -16.33 0.33 6.35
C THR A 243 -15.86 -1.09 6.63
N ASN A 244 -14.82 -1.25 7.45
CA ASN A 244 -14.28 -2.57 7.77
C ASN A 244 -15.24 -3.37 8.67
N TYR A 245 -15.90 -2.70 9.61
CA TYR A 245 -16.96 -3.33 10.42
C TYR A 245 -18.14 -3.77 9.55
N TRP A 246 -18.48 -2.97 8.54
CA TRP A 246 -19.50 -3.34 7.56
C TRP A 246 -19.12 -4.62 6.80
N ASP A 247 -17.87 -4.72 6.37
CA ASP A 247 -17.32 -5.86 5.63
C ASP A 247 -17.19 -7.15 6.46
N ILE A 248 -16.93 -7.05 7.77
CA ILE A 248 -17.03 -8.20 8.68
C ILE A 248 -18.50 -8.59 8.86
N SER A 249 -19.37 -7.62 9.15
CA SER A 249 -20.78 -7.88 9.49
C SER A 249 -21.51 -8.61 8.36
N ARG A 250 -21.32 -8.21 7.10
CA ARG A 250 -21.96 -8.85 5.93
C ARG A 250 -21.61 -10.34 5.82
N ASN A 251 -20.35 -10.69 6.07
CA ASN A 251 -19.87 -12.06 5.93
C ASN A 251 -20.36 -12.93 7.10
N VAL A 252 -20.38 -12.36 8.31
CA VAL A 252 -20.90 -13.05 9.51
C VAL A 252 -22.41 -13.31 9.37
N ILE A 253 -23.20 -12.33 8.95
CA ILE A 253 -24.64 -12.50 8.74
C ILE A 253 -24.93 -13.55 7.67
N LEU A 254 -24.12 -13.59 6.59
CA LEU A 254 -24.27 -14.59 5.54
C LEU A 254 -23.98 -16.01 6.06
N ILE A 255 -22.92 -16.19 6.87
CA ILE A 255 -22.62 -17.49 7.51
C ILE A 255 -23.75 -17.91 8.46
N ILE A 256 -24.26 -16.99 9.27
CA ILE A 256 -25.40 -17.24 10.16
C ILE A 256 -26.63 -17.68 9.35
N THR A 257 -26.90 -17.04 8.21
CA THR A 257 -28.00 -17.40 7.31
C THR A 257 -27.87 -18.85 6.81
N ILE A 258 -26.65 -19.27 6.46
CA ILE A 258 -26.37 -20.65 6.03
C ILE A 258 -26.56 -21.63 7.19
N PHE A 259 -26.13 -21.27 8.40
CA PHE A 259 -26.24 -22.13 9.58
C PHE A 259 -27.70 -22.31 10.06
N ILE A 260 -28.48 -21.21 10.07
CA ILE A 260 -29.92 -21.25 10.38
C ILE A 260 -30.62 -22.20 9.42
N ARG A 261 -30.27 -22.16 8.13
CA ARG A 261 -30.85 -23.07 7.13
C ARG A 261 -30.54 -24.54 7.38
N ILE A 262 -29.36 -24.86 7.91
CA ILE A 262 -28.98 -26.24 8.24
C ILE A 262 -29.78 -26.74 9.45
N THR A 263 -30.02 -25.87 10.44
CA THR A 263 -30.59 -26.25 11.73
C THR A 263 -32.11 -26.25 11.73
N GLU A 264 -32.75 -25.26 11.07
CA GLU A 264 -34.20 -25.03 11.17
C GLU A 264 -34.80 -24.70 9.79
N SER A 265 -35.55 -25.66 9.22
CA SER A 265 -36.07 -25.54 7.86
C SER A 265 -37.33 -24.68 7.72
N HIS A 266 -38.03 -24.36 8.81
CA HIS A 266 -39.34 -23.70 8.79
C HIS A 266 -39.44 -22.40 9.58
N ASN A 267 -38.32 -21.75 9.91
CA ASN A 267 -38.37 -20.51 10.68
C ASN A 267 -38.52 -19.27 9.80
N PRO A 268 -39.53 -18.40 10.04
CA PRO A 268 -39.74 -17.17 9.26
C PRO A 268 -38.58 -16.18 9.40
N LEU A 269 -37.84 -16.26 10.52
CA LEU A 269 -36.63 -15.47 10.79
C LEU A 269 -35.55 -15.66 9.72
N PHE A 270 -35.47 -16.83 9.10
CA PHE A 270 -34.51 -17.11 8.04
C PHE A 270 -34.66 -16.13 6.86
N TRP A 271 -35.89 -15.84 6.42
CA TRP A 271 -36.13 -14.96 5.29
C TRP A 271 -35.75 -13.51 5.59
N TYR A 272 -36.02 -13.03 6.81
CA TYR A 272 -35.61 -11.70 7.24
C TYR A 272 -34.09 -11.55 7.27
N VAL A 273 -33.38 -12.53 7.85
CA VAL A 273 -31.92 -12.53 7.93
C VAL A 273 -31.30 -12.66 6.53
N ALA A 274 -31.87 -13.50 5.66
CA ALA A 274 -31.41 -13.68 4.29
C ALA A 274 -31.55 -12.39 3.46
N VAL A 275 -32.71 -11.72 3.51
CA VAL A 275 -32.94 -10.43 2.83
C VAL A 275 -31.94 -9.38 3.31
N PHE A 276 -31.71 -9.31 4.62
CA PHE A 276 -30.72 -8.41 5.19
C PHE A 276 -29.29 -8.73 4.72
N ALA A 277 -28.89 -10.00 4.72
CA ALA A 277 -27.58 -10.43 4.21
C ALA A 277 -27.36 -10.02 2.74
N ILE A 278 -28.39 -10.16 1.91
CA ILE A 278 -28.35 -9.81 0.48
C ILE A 278 -28.19 -8.31 0.30
N PHE A 279 -29.02 -7.53 1.00
CA PHE A 279 -28.97 -6.08 0.94
C PHE A 279 -27.57 -5.57 1.27
N MET A 280 -26.98 -6.07 2.37
CA MET A 280 -25.62 -5.73 2.78
C MET A 280 -24.58 -6.07 1.71
N ASN A 281 -24.70 -7.24 1.06
CA ASN A 281 -23.77 -7.68 0.01
C ASN A 281 -23.97 -6.94 -1.34
N LEU A 282 -25.15 -6.41 -1.63
CA LEU A 282 -25.38 -5.61 -2.85
C LEU A 282 -24.92 -4.17 -2.69
N GLN A 283 -25.00 -3.60 -1.48
CA GLN A 283 -24.69 -2.19 -1.24
C GLN A 283 -23.21 -1.83 -1.52
N ILE A 284 -22.27 -2.76 -1.35
CA ILE A 284 -20.85 -2.54 -1.69
C ILE A 284 -20.63 -2.36 -3.19
N LEU A 285 -21.46 -2.98 -4.05
CA LEU A 285 -21.34 -2.80 -5.49
C LEU A 285 -21.72 -1.37 -5.93
N ILE A 286 -22.54 -0.69 -5.13
CA ILE A 286 -23.07 0.66 -5.39
C ILE A 286 -22.26 1.74 -4.66
N GLY A 287 -21.61 1.39 -3.55
CA GLY A 287 -20.78 2.29 -2.73
C GLY A 287 -19.35 2.50 -3.22
N PHE A 288 -18.96 1.89 -4.35
CA PHE A 288 -17.74 2.15 -5.10
C PHE A 288 -18.07 2.97 -6.36
#